data_AF-A0A1K2IL62-F1
#
_entry.id   AF-A0A1K2IL62-F1
#
_cell.length_a   1.000
_cell.length_b   1.000
_cell.length_c   1.000
_cell.angle_alpha   90.00
_cell.angle_beta   90.00
_cell.angle_gamma   90.00
#
_symmetry.space_group_name_H-M   'P 1'
#
loop_
_entity.id
_entity.type
_entity.pdbx_description
1 polymer ?
#
loop_
_entity_poly.entity_id
_entity_poly.type
_entity_poly.pdbx_seq_one_letter_code
_entity_poly.pdbx_strand_id
1 'polypeptide(L)'
;MLNCKKTESDFTKKATQNFTISVAAAANLRDVLEELKQIYMKENPDKKVEITFGSSGLLVQQILNGAPFDLFLSADSSFPDKLKSKNKTSGNSEIYTFGKVALWSSKANVSKGLKLILNPEIKKIAIANPDLAPYGKNTVEALKKMGIYSQIENKIVWAENINQSAQFASTGNADIAFIALSNAKNKGMMTRGNFYELSASECLPIAQSGIVLKSKNQTEAKDFFDFIKSKKASQTWEKYGYQTKISK
;
A
#
# COMPACT_ATOMS: atom_id res chain seq x y z
N MET A 1 21.70 7.36 -68.68
CA MET A 1 22.00 6.60 -67.45
C MET A 1 21.89 7.56 -66.28
N LEU A 2 20.77 7.56 -65.55
CA LEU A 2 20.59 8.36 -64.34
C LEU A 2 21.28 7.66 -63.17
N ASN A 3 22.25 8.31 -62.54
CA ASN A 3 22.90 7.78 -61.33
C ASN A 3 22.34 8.50 -60.10
N CYS A 4 21.50 7.78 -59.35
CA CYS A 4 20.81 8.25 -58.15
C CYS A 4 21.76 8.14 -56.95
N LYS A 5 22.24 9.28 -56.42
CA LYS A 5 22.92 9.33 -55.12
C LYS A 5 21.87 9.13 -54.03
N LYS A 6 21.87 7.95 -53.38
CA LYS A 6 21.16 7.74 -52.12
C LYS A 6 21.96 8.37 -50.99
N THR A 7 21.35 9.35 -50.34
CA THR A 7 21.74 9.90 -49.05
C THR A 7 21.44 8.86 -47.97
N GLU A 8 22.48 8.32 -47.32
CA GLU A 8 22.33 7.58 -46.07
C GLU A 8 22.01 8.59 -44.97
N SER A 9 20.81 8.47 -44.40
CA SER A 9 20.40 9.22 -43.22
C SER A 9 20.86 8.46 -41.99
N ASP A 10 21.79 9.08 -41.27
CA ASP A 10 22.37 8.58 -40.03
C ASP A 10 21.35 8.75 -38.89
N PHE A 11 20.46 7.77 -38.72
CA PHE A 11 19.60 7.68 -37.54
C PHE A 11 20.38 6.99 -36.42
N THR A 12 21.20 7.75 -35.71
CA THR A 12 21.74 7.32 -34.41
C THR A 12 20.58 7.14 -33.43
N LYS A 13 20.11 5.90 -33.27
CA LYS A 13 19.29 5.47 -32.13
C LYS A 13 20.09 5.74 -30.86
N LYS A 14 19.77 6.83 -30.17
CA LYS A 14 20.26 7.09 -28.81
C LYS A 14 19.84 5.88 -27.95
N ALA A 15 20.82 5.11 -27.48
CA ALA A 15 20.54 3.99 -26.58
C ALA A 15 19.87 4.53 -25.32
N THR A 16 18.58 4.27 -25.15
CA THR A 16 17.84 4.66 -23.96
C THR A 16 18.45 3.89 -22.78
N GLN A 17 19.14 4.58 -21.87
CA GLN A 17 19.54 3.96 -20.62
C GLN A 17 18.28 3.71 -19.80
N ASN A 18 17.91 2.43 -19.68
CA ASN A 18 16.75 2.02 -18.90
C ASN A 18 17.14 1.96 -17.42
N PHE A 19 16.68 2.92 -16.63
CA PHE A 19 16.87 2.90 -15.18
C PHE A 19 15.73 2.10 -14.54
N THR A 20 16.07 1.11 -13.72
CA THR A 20 15.07 0.33 -12.97
C THR A 20 15.06 0.79 -11.52
N ILE A 21 13.92 1.30 -11.08
CA ILE A 21 13.65 1.71 -9.70
C ILE A 21 13.00 0.53 -8.98
N SER A 22 13.71 -0.03 -8.00
CA SER A 22 13.22 -1.11 -7.15
C SER A 22 12.50 -0.55 -5.92
N VAL A 23 11.22 -0.86 -5.77
CA VAL A 23 10.35 -0.30 -4.73
C VAL A 23 9.86 -1.42 -3.80
N ALA A 24 10.08 -1.26 -2.50
CA ALA A 24 9.41 -2.05 -1.47
C ALA A 24 8.17 -1.28 -0.99
N ALA A 25 6.98 -1.84 -1.14
CA ALA A 25 5.73 -1.15 -0.82
C ALA A 25 4.81 -1.99 0.07
N ALA A 26 4.19 -1.33 1.06
CA ALA A 26 3.17 -1.96 1.90
C ALA A 26 1.99 -2.49 1.07
N ALA A 27 1.47 -3.65 1.46
CA ALA A 27 0.49 -4.39 0.67
C ALA A 27 -0.80 -3.61 0.33
N ASN A 28 -1.29 -2.73 1.21
CA ASN A 28 -2.48 -1.89 0.95
C ASN A 28 -2.35 -1.00 -0.29
N LEU A 29 -1.11 -0.71 -0.70
CA LEU A 29 -0.79 0.21 -1.78
C LEU A 29 -0.83 -0.47 -3.16
N ARG A 30 -1.06 -1.78 -3.24
CA ARG A 30 -0.92 -2.55 -4.49
C ARG A 30 -1.65 -1.93 -5.67
N ASP A 31 -2.98 -1.80 -5.58
CA ASP A 31 -3.78 -1.39 -6.75
C ASP A 31 -3.48 0.07 -7.16
N VAL A 32 -3.31 0.95 -6.17
CA VAL A 32 -3.03 2.38 -6.41
C VAL A 32 -1.63 2.60 -6.97
N LEU A 33 -0.61 1.89 -6.47
CA LEU A 33 0.76 2.02 -6.97
C LEU A 33 0.94 1.37 -8.34
N GLU A 34 0.18 0.32 -8.67
CA GLU A 34 0.16 -0.21 -10.03
C GLU A 34 -0.35 0.85 -11.02
N GLU A 35 -1.44 1.57 -10.70
CA GLU A 35 -1.94 2.65 -11.55
C GLU A 35 -0.98 3.84 -11.62
N LEU A 36 -0.45 4.30 -10.48
CA LEU A 36 0.52 5.39 -10.42
C LEU A 36 1.81 5.06 -11.17
N LYS A 37 2.29 3.82 -11.07
CA LYS A 37 3.42 3.32 -11.85
C LYS A 37 3.20 3.50 -13.36
N GLN A 38 2.03 3.08 -13.87
CA GLN A 38 1.72 3.21 -15.30
C GLN A 38 1.68 4.68 -15.74
N ILE A 39 1.11 5.56 -14.91
CA ILE A 39 1.07 6.99 -15.20
C ILE A 39 2.49 7.57 -15.26
N TYR A 40 3.34 7.23 -14.28
CA TYR A 40 4.72 7.70 -14.22
C TYR A 40 5.55 7.21 -15.42
N MET A 41 5.49 5.91 -15.73
CA MET A 41 6.26 5.32 -16.84
C MET A 41 5.82 5.84 -18.21
N LYS A 42 4.56 6.25 -18.36
CA LYS A 42 4.09 6.91 -19.60
C LYS A 42 4.76 8.26 -19.84
N GLU A 43 5.11 8.98 -18.78
CA GLU A 43 5.80 10.28 -18.86
C GLU A 43 7.32 10.13 -18.88
N ASN A 44 7.83 9.00 -18.42
CA ASN A 44 9.25 8.71 -18.29
C ASN A 44 9.57 7.37 -18.98
N PRO A 45 9.56 7.33 -20.33
CA PRO A 45 9.67 6.08 -21.10
C PRO A 45 11.03 5.38 -20.96
N ASP A 46 12.05 6.06 -20.42
CA ASP A 46 13.37 5.55 -20.06
C ASP A 46 13.45 4.98 -18.64
N LYS A 47 12.37 5.09 -17.86
CA LYS A 47 12.31 4.60 -16.47
C LYS A 47 11.41 3.37 -16.35
N LYS A 48 11.90 2.37 -15.63
CA LYS A 48 11.15 1.19 -15.22
C LYS A 48 10.96 1.22 -13.72
N VAL A 49 9.77 0.86 -13.24
CA VAL A 49 9.51 0.71 -11.80
C VAL A 49 9.11 -0.73 -11.53
N GLU A 50 9.79 -1.38 -10.60
CA GLU A 50 9.48 -2.72 -10.12
C GLU A 50 9.08 -2.65 -8.65
N ILE A 51 7.90 -3.18 -8.32
CA ILE A 51 7.34 -3.04 -6.98
C ILE A 51 7.18 -4.42 -6.34
N THR A 52 7.82 -4.60 -5.19
CA THR A 52 7.61 -5.74 -4.30
C THR A 52 6.65 -5.34 -3.20
N PHE A 53 5.55 -6.09 -3.09
CA PHE A 53 4.52 -5.84 -2.08
C PHE A 53 4.62 -6.82 -0.92
N GLY A 54 4.51 -6.32 0.31
CA GLY A 54 4.53 -7.13 1.53
C GLY A 54 4.01 -6.37 2.75
N SER A 55 4.07 -6.98 3.93
CA SER A 55 3.89 -6.22 5.17
C SER A 55 5.07 -5.25 5.35
N SER A 56 4.81 -4.05 5.87
CA SER A 56 5.88 -3.05 6.11
C SER A 56 7.00 -3.64 6.98
N GLY A 57 6.64 -4.41 8.02
CA GLY A 57 7.60 -5.06 8.90
C GLY A 57 8.49 -6.06 8.19
N LEU A 58 7.93 -6.93 7.35
CA LEU A 58 8.70 -7.90 6.58
C LEU A 58 9.64 -7.22 5.58
N LEU A 59 9.15 -6.19 4.88
CA LEU A 59 9.96 -5.42 3.94
C LEU A 59 11.11 -4.69 4.63
N VAL A 60 10.89 -4.13 5.83
CA VAL A 60 11.97 -3.56 6.64
C VAL A 60 13.03 -4.62 6.97
N GLN A 61 12.64 -5.83 7.35
CA GLN A 61 13.62 -6.90 7.62
C GLN A 61 14.41 -7.25 6.36
N GLN A 62 13.77 -7.32 5.20
CA GLN A 62 14.47 -7.56 3.92
C GLN A 62 15.48 -6.44 3.62
N ILE A 63 15.10 -5.17 3.78
CA ILE A 63 15.99 -4.02 3.57
C ILE A 63 17.17 -4.05 4.55
N LEU A 64 16.93 -4.35 5.82
CA LEU A 64 17.99 -4.47 6.83
C LEU A 64 18.97 -5.60 6.49
N ASN A 65 18.45 -6.70 5.93
CA ASN A 65 19.23 -7.86 5.46
C ASN A 65 19.88 -7.65 4.07
N GLY A 66 19.78 -6.46 3.49
CA GLY A 66 20.50 -6.10 2.26
C GLY A 66 19.74 -6.30 0.96
N ALA A 67 18.41 -6.48 1.00
CA ALA A 67 17.61 -6.47 -0.23
C ALA A 67 17.78 -5.12 -0.97
N PRO A 68 18.04 -5.14 -2.29
CA PRO A 68 18.49 -3.96 -3.04
C PRO A 68 17.30 -3.10 -3.50
N PHE A 69 16.55 -2.55 -2.56
CA PHE A 69 15.49 -1.58 -2.83
C PHE A 69 16.04 -0.15 -2.89
N ASP A 70 15.43 0.68 -3.74
CA ASP A 70 15.76 2.10 -3.91
C ASP A 70 14.78 3.01 -3.15
N LEU A 71 13.51 2.60 -3.06
CA LEU A 71 12.44 3.31 -2.38
C LEU A 71 11.66 2.38 -1.45
N PHE A 72 11.36 2.82 -0.24
CA PHE A 72 10.46 2.14 0.67
C PHE A 72 9.21 2.97 0.92
N LEU A 73 8.03 2.39 0.74
CA LEU A 73 6.72 2.99 0.98
C LEU A 73 5.97 2.17 2.04
N SER A 74 5.83 2.71 3.25
CA SER A 74 5.24 2.04 4.41
C SER A 74 3.82 2.51 4.69
N ALA A 75 3.04 1.61 5.30
CA ALA A 75 1.75 1.93 5.89
C ALA A 75 1.82 2.61 7.27
N ASP A 76 2.96 3.16 7.65
CA ASP A 76 3.17 3.96 8.87
C ASP A 76 4.42 4.85 8.72
N SER A 77 4.71 5.67 9.74
CA SER A 77 5.99 6.39 9.85
C SER A 77 7.06 5.59 10.62
N SER A 78 6.67 4.63 11.46
CA SER A 78 7.60 3.94 12.37
C SER A 78 8.62 3.06 11.63
N PHE A 79 8.22 2.41 10.54
CA PHE A 79 9.12 1.56 9.77
C PHE A 79 10.16 2.35 8.95
N PRO A 80 9.79 3.43 8.23
CA PRO A 80 10.77 4.35 7.63
C PRO A 80 11.76 4.92 8.65
N ASP A 81 11.29 5.32 9.84
CA ASP A 81 12.14 5.86 10.90
C ASP A 81 13.11 4.80 11.44
N LYS A 82 12.67 3.54 11.55
CA LYS A 82 13.54 2.42 11.90
C LYS A 82 14.68 2.26 10.88
N LEU A 83 14.41 2.32 9.58
CA LEU A 83 15.45 2.25 8.54
C LEU A 83 16.43 3.43 8.61
N LYS A 84 15.90 4.63 8.87
CA LYS A 84 16.72 5.83 9.08
C LYS A 84 17.65 5.66 10.29
N SER A 85 17.15 5.17 11.42
CA SER A 85 17.96 4.92 12.63
C SER A 85 19.08 3.88 12.41
N LYS A 86 18.91 3.01 11.41
CA LYS A 86 19.90 2.01 11.00
C LYS A 86 20.79 2.49 9.85
N ASN A 87 20.77 3.78 9.53
CA ASN A 87 21.60 4.43 8.52
C ASN A 87 21.46 3.81 7.11
N LYS A 88 20.26 3.29 6.78
CA LYS A 88 19.94 2.67 5.48
C LYS A 88 19.34 3.64 4.45
N THR A 89 19.20 4.92 4.80
CA THR A 89 18.42 5.89 4.03
C THR A 89 19.27 7.06 3.55
N SER A 90 18.85 7.69 2.46
CA SER A 90 19.54 8.82 1.82
C SER A 90 18.88 10.17 2.15
N GLY A 91 17.77 10.13 2.89
CA GLY A 91 17.01 11.31 3.29
C GLY A 91 16.09 11.04 4.48
N ASN A 92 15.11 11.92 4.66
CA ASN A 92 14.09 11.81 5.69
C ASN A 92 12.85 11.07 5.18
N SER A 93 12.10 10.49 6.11
CA SER A 93 10.77 9.96 5.86
C SER A 93 9.81 11.12 5.62
N GLU A 94 8.90 10.94 4.66
CA GLU A 94 7.85 11.92 4.36
C GLU A 94 6.50 11.21 4.34
N ILE A 95 5.47 11.84 4.89
CA ILE A 95 4.09 11.36 4.76
C ILE A 95 3.61 11.73 3.36
N TYR A 96 3.11 10.75 2.60
CA TYR A 96 2.62 10.97 1.24
C TYR A 96 1.10 10.84 1.11
N THR A 97 0.44 10.12 2.02
CA THR A 97 -1.02 9.97 2.02
C THR A 97 -1.52 9.40 3.36
N PHE A 98 -2.83 9.30 3.54
CA PHE A 98 -3.45 8.66 4.71
C PHE A 98 -4.41 7.56 4.27
N GLY A 99 -4.25 6.37 4.83
CA GLY A 99 -5.11 5.23 4.61
C GLY A 99 -6.21 5.10 5.64
N LYS A 100 -7.29 4.39 5.32
CA LYS A 100 -8.38 4.06 6.26
C LYS A 100 -8.66 2.57 6.30
N VAL A 101 -9.10 2.10 7.46
CA VAL A 101 -9.56 0.71 7.65
C VAL A 101 -11.02 0.60 7.23
N ALA A 102 -11.38 -0.52 6.63
CA ALA A 102 -12.75 -0.91 6.36
C ALA A 102 -13.01 -2.32 6.88
N LEU A 103 -14.25 -2.59 7.31
CA LEU A 103 -14.74 -3.94 7.54
C LEU A 103 -15.39 -4.46 6.26
N TRP A 104 -15.06 -5.66 5.82
CA TRP A 104 -15.57 -6.24 4.57
C TRP A 104 -16.06 -7.68 4.77
N SER A 105 -17.09 -8.06 4.00
CA SER A 105 -17.55 -9.45 3.89
C SER A 105 -18.13 -9.74 2.52
N SER A 106 -17.98 -10.99 2.05
CA SER A 106 -18.67 -11.53 0.89
C SER A 106 -20.09 -12.00 1.20
N LYS A 107 -20.40 -12.28 2.47
CA LYS A 107 -21.65 -12.93 2.89
C LYS A 107 -22.42 -12.12 3.93
N ALA A 108 -21.75 -11.62 4.95
CA ALA A 108 -22.39 -10.87 6.02
C ALA A 108 -22.74 -9.46 5.56
N ASN A 109 -23.81 -8.89 6.12
CA ASN A 109 -24.15 -7.48 5.93
C ASN A 109 -23.38 -6.63 6.94
N VAL A 110 -22.30 -6.01 6.50
CA VAL A 110 -21.41 -5.20 7.34
C VAL A 110 -21.93 -3.79 7.58
N SER A 111 -23.08 -3.39 7.04
CA SER A 111 -23.68 -2.07 7.28
C SER A 111 -23.98 -1.79 8.77
N LYS A 112 -24.04 -2.85 9.59
CA LYS A 112 -24.14 -2.78 11.05
C LYS A 112 -22.86 -2.29 11.74
N GLY A 113 -21.79 -2.04 10.99
CA GLY A 113 -20.51 -1.58 11.49
C GLY A 113 -19.88 -2.54 12.50
N LEU A 114 -19.14 -2.00 13.46
CA LEU A 114 -18.39 -2.81 14.43
C LEU A 114 -19.26 -3.67 15.34
N LYS A 115 -20.57 -3.38 15.51
CA LYS A 115 -21.47 -4.27 16.29
C LYS A 115 -21.57 -5.67 15.67
N LEU A 116 -21.37 -5.79 14.35
CA LEU A 116 -21.41 -7.09 13.67
C LEU A 116 -20.36 -8.06 14.20
N ILE A 117 -19.18 -7.59 14.63
CA ILE A 117 -18.07 -8.47 15.02
C ILE A 117 -18.36 -9.26 16.30
N LEU A 118 -19.30 -8.77 17.12
CA LEU A 118 -19.77 -9.42 18.33
C LEU A 118 -20.88 -10.46 18.08
N ASN A 119 -21.45 -10.48 16.87
CA ASN A 119 -22.50 -11.44 16.52
C ASN A 119 -21.97 -12.88 16.67
N PRO A 120 -22.67 -13.78 17.39
CA PRO A 120 -22.29 -15.18 17.52
C PRO A 120 -22.14 -15.91 16.19
N GLU A 121 -22.84 -15.49 15.13
CA GLU A 121 -22.74 -16.08 13.78
C GLU A 121 -21.40 -15.78 13.10
N ILE A 122 -20.70 -14.72 13.53
CA ILE A 122 -19.34 -14.44 13.07
C ILE A 122 -18.39 -15.32 13.89
N LYS A 123 -17.76 -16.29 13.23
CA LYS A 123 -16.85 -17.27 13.82
C LYS A 123 -15.39 -16.95 13.56
N LYS A 124 -15.07 -16.36 12.41
CA LYS A 124 -13.70 -16.03 11.99
C LYS A 124 -13.59 -14.60 11.49
N ILE A 125 -12.67 -13.84 12.08
CA ILE A 125 -12.41 -12.43 11.77
C ILE A 125 -10.96 -12.31 11.32
N ALA A 126 -10.73 -12.03 10.04
CA ALA A 126 -9.37 -11.81 9.56
C ALA A 126 -8.86 -10.41 9.96
N ILE A 127 -7.67 -10.38 10.56
CA ILE A 127 -6.94 -9.15 10.89
C ILE A 127 -5.49 -9.35 10.48
N ALA A 128 -4.88 -8.33 9.87
CA ALA A 128 -3.44 -8.37 9.61
C ALA A 128 -2.66 -8.43 10.94
N ASN A 129 -1.54 -9.13 10.97
CA ASN A 129 -0.74 -9.33 12.18
C ASN A 129 -0.18 -7.96 12.62
N PRO A 130 -0.47 -7.50 13.85
CA PRO A 130 -0.07 -6.18 14.33
C PRO A 130 1.45 -6.01 14.44
N ASP A 131 2.22 -7.10 14.55
CA ASP A 131 3.68 -7.04 14.62
C ASP A 131 4.32 -6.76 13.25
N LEU A 132 3.60 -7.05 12.17
CA LEU A 132 4.09 -6.97 10.80
C LEU A 132 3.44 -5.83 10.01
N ALA A 133 2.15 -5.57 10.28
CA ALA A 133 1.31 -4.74 9.43
C ALA A 133 0.65 -3.61 10.23
N PRO A 134 0.92 -2.34 9.88
CA PRO A 134 0.33 -1.18 10.55
C PRO A 134 -1.21 -1.18 10.61
N TYR A 135 -1.88 -1.61 9.54
CA TYR A 135 -3.34 -1.75 9.53
C TYR A 135 -3.86 -2.73 10.59
N GLY A 136 -3.11 -3.82 10.83
CA GLY A 136 -3.39 -4.78 11.90
C GLY A 136 -3.26 -4.14 13.27
N LYS A 137 -2.13 -3.45 13.50
CA LYS A 137 -1.85 -2.71 14.74
C LYS A 137 -2.94 -1.69 15.04
N ASN A 138 -3.25 -0.80 14.10
CA ASN A 138 -4.27 0.23 14.24
C ASN A 138 -5.65 -0.38 14.52
N THR A 139 -6.00 -1.49 13.85
CA THR A 139 -7.26 -2.20 14.11
C THR A 139 -7.30 -2.75 15.54
N VAL A 140 -6.26 -3.45 15.97
CA VAL A 140 -6.19 -4.04 17.32
C VAL A 140 -6.24 -2.95 18.40
N GLU A 141 -5.47 -1.86 18.22
CA GLU A 141 -5.48 -0.72 19.14
C GLU A 141 -6.85 -0.05 19.23
N ALA A 142 -7.53 0.15 18.10
CA ALA A 142 -8.89 0.66 18.05
C ALA A 142 -9.87 -0.24 18.82
N LEU A 143 -9.85 -1.54 18.54
CA LEU A 143 -10.75 -2.51 19.19
C LEU A 143 -10.47 -2.64 20.70
N LYS A 144 -9.20 -2.51 21.12
CA LYS A 144 -8.82 -2.46 22.55
C LYS A 144 -9.33 -1.19 23.22
N LYS A 145 -9.17 -0.02 22.58
CA LYS A 145 -9.69 1.25 23.07
C LYS A 145 -11.22 1.24 23.22
N MET A 146 -11.92 0.50 22.36
CA MET A 146 -13.37 0.31 22.42
C MET A 146 -13.82 -0.77 23.43
N GLY A 147 -12.90 -1.51 24.06
CA GLY A 147 -13.23 -2.57 25.01
C GLY A 147 -13.84 -3.83 24.40
N ILE A 148 -13.74 -4.01 23.08
CA ILE A 148 -14.35 -5.15 22.36
C ILE A 148 -13.34 -6.21 21.91
N TYR A 149 -12.04 -5.92 21.96
CA TYR A 149 -11.00 -6.85 21.52
C TYR A 149 -11.05 -8.21 22.25
N SER A 150 -11.16 -8.21 23.58
CA SER A 150 -11.19 -9.44 24.39
C SER A 150 -12.37 -10.35 24.08
N GLN A 151 -13.48 -9.79 23.58
CA GLN A 151 -14.69 -10.55 23.21
C GLN A 151 -14.56 -11.29 21.87
N ILE A 152 -13.60 -10.89 21.04
CA ILE A 152 -13.40 -11.48 19.71
C ILE A 152 -12.04 -12.16 19.53
N GLU A 153 -11.15 -12.09 20.53
CA GLU A 153 -9.76 -12.52 20.40
C GLU A 153 -9.64 -13.97 19.91
N ASN A 154 -10.49 -14.86 20.43
CA ASN A 154 -10.57 -16.27 20.03
C ASN A 154 -11.13 -16.51 18.61
N LYS A 155 -11.71 -15.48 17.96
CA LYS A 155 -12.23 -15.53 16.59
C LYS A 155 -11.22 -15.01 15.57
N ILE A 156 -10.11 -14.41 16.02
CA ILE A 156 -9.17 -13.74 15.11
C ILE A 156 -8.36 -14.77 14.31
N VAL A 157 -8.34 -14.58 13.00
CA VAL A 157 -7.45 -15.28 12.07
C VAL A 157 -6.39 -14.28 11.62
N TRP A 158 -5.14 -14.50 12.04
CA TRP A 158 -4.04 -13.60 11.70
C TRP A 158 -3.59 -13.78 10.26
N ALA A 159 -3.59 -12.70 9.50
CA ALA A 159 -2.97 -12.61 8.18
C ALA A 159 -1.61 -11.92 8.28
N GLU A 160 -0.63 -12.27 7.46
CA GLU A 160 0.69 -11.63 7.42
C GLU A 160 0.58 -10.13 7.09
N ASN A 161 -0.31 -9.78 6.17
CA ASN A 161 -0.53 -8.42 5.69
C ASN A 161 -2.00 -8.18 5.35
N ILE A 162 -2.34 -6.92 5.08
CA ILE A 162 -3.73 -6.49 4.90
C ILE A 162 -4.38 -7.03 3.61
N ASN A 163 -3.61 -7.29 2.54
CA ASN A 163 -4.15 -7.93 1.34
C ASN A 163 -4.48 -9.41 1.61
N GLN A 164 -3.69 -10.09 2.44
CA GLN A 164 -4.01 -11.46 2.84
C GLN A 164 -5.24 -11.49 3.76
N SER A 165 -5.46 -10.49 4.61
CA SER A 165 -6.72 -10.33 5.35
C SER A 165 -7.92 -10.24 4.40
N ALA A 166 -7.83 -9.41 3.35
CA ALA A 166 -8.85 -9.30 2.31
C ALA A 166 -9.03 -10.62 1.52
N GLN A 167 -7.95 -11.35 1.26
CA GLN A 167 -8.00 -12.66 0.64
C GLN A 167 -8.76 -13.67 1.51
N PHE A 168 -8.52 -13.70 2.82
CA PHE A 168 -9.20 -14.63 3.73
C PHE A 168 -10.71 -14.46 3.72
N ALA A 169 -11.21 -13.22 3.79
CA ALA A 169 -12.67 -13.01 3.70
C ALA A 169 -13.22 -13.29 2.29
N SER A 170 -12.51 -12.89 1.23
CA SER A 170 -13.00 -13.08 -0.15
C SER A 170 -13.02 -14.54 -0.61
N THR A 171 -12.19 -15.39 0.01
CA THR A 171 -12.16 -16.84 -0.24
C THR A 171 -13.01 -17.63 0.76
N GLY A 172 -13.60 -16.97 1.76
CA GLY A 172 -14.42 -17.62 2.80
C GLY A 172 -13.63 -18.30 3.91
N ASN A 173 -12.31 -18.12 3.97
CA ASN A 173 -11.47 -18.57 5.09
C ASN A 173 -11.72 -17.76 6.37
N ALA A 174 -12.30 -16.55 6.25
CA ALA A 174 -12.86 -15.77 7.34
C ALA A 174 -14.26 -15.25 6.95
N ASP A 175 -15.14 -15.04 7.93
CA ASP A 175 -16.50 -14.55 7.68
C ASP A 175 -16.49 -13.05 7.36
N ILE A 176 -15.63 -12.33 8.05
CA ILE A 176 -15.37 -10.89 7.87
C ILE A 176 -13.88 -10.62 7.96
N ALA A 177 -13.44 -9.50 7.39
CA ALA A 177 -12.06 -9.04 7.49
C ALA A 177 -12.00 -7.54 7.76
N PHE A 178 -11.05 -7.13 8.60
CA PHE A 178 -10.54 -5.77 8.57
C PHE A 178 -9.52 -5.65 7.44
N ILE A 179 -9.78 -4.75 6.50
CA ILE A 179 -9.02 -4.55 5.27
C ILE A 179 -8.71 -3.07 5.05
N ALA A 180 -7.84 -2.74 4.09
CA ALA A 180 -7.68 -1.35 3.68
C ALA A 180 -8.89 -0.90 2.85
N LEU A 181 -9.33 0.36 3.02
CA LEU A 181 -10.40 0.93 2.21
C LEU A 181 -10.09 0.88 0.70
N SER A 182 -8.80 0.94 0.33
CA SER A 182 -8.35 0.73 -1.05
C SER A 182 -8.67 -0.66 -1.58
N ASN A 183 -8.51 -1.70 -0.77
CA ASN A 183 -8.94 -3.04 -1.13
C ASN A 183 -10.46 -3.08 -1.29
N ALA A 184 -11.22 -2.47 -0.36
CA ALA A 184 -12.68 -2.47 -0.39
C ALA A 184 -13.24 -1.77 -1.64
N LYS A 185 -12.61 -0.69 -2.09
CA LYS A 185 -12.96 0.09 -3.29
C LYS A 185 -12.47 -0.53 -4.60
N ASN A 186 -11.71 -1.63 -4.56
CA ASN A 186 -11.37 -2.36 -5.77
C ASN A 186 -12.66 -2.94 -6.40
N LYS A 187 -12.82 -2.77 -7.72
CA LYS A 187 -14.02 -3.22 -8.46
C LYS A 187 -14.37 -4.69 -8.18
N GLY A 188 -13.37 -5.57 -8.13
CA GLY A 188 -13.58 -6.98 -7.85
C GLY A 188 -14.02 -7.27 -6.42
N MET A 189 -13.66 -6.43 -5.45
CA MET A 189 -14.13 -6.56 -4.06
C MET A 189 -15.54 -6.00 -3.89
N MET A 190 -15.86 -4.90 -4.57
CA MET A 190 -17.20 -4.30 -4.57
C MET A 190 -18.27 -5.19 -5.21
N THR A 191 -17.91 -5.99 -6.22
CA THR A 191 -18.86 -6.92 -6.85
C THR A 191 -19.08 -8.20 -6.04
N ARG A 192 -18.11 -8.59 -5.21
CA ARG A 192 -18.14 -9.85 -4.45
C ARG A 192 -18.66 -9.70 -3.03
N GLY A 193 -18.87 -8.48 -2.54
CA GLY A 193 -19.22 -8.26 -1.16
C GLY A 193 -19.59 -6.81 -0.86
N ASN A 194 -19.70 -6.52 0.42
CA ASN A 194 -20.01 -5.19 0.93
C ASN A 194 -18.96 -4.77 1.97
N PHE A 195 -18.84 -3.46 2.19
CA PHE A 195 -17.91 -2.90 3.16
C PHE A 195 -18.53 -1.79 3.99
N TYR A 196 -17.93 -1.59 5.16
CA TYR A 196 -18.21 -0.52 6.09
C TYR A 196 -16.90 0.21 6.32
N GLU A 197 -16.85 1.46 5.88
CA GLU A 197 -15.70 2.32 6.11
C GLU A 197 -15.70 2.77 7.57
N LEU A 198 -14.63 2.48 8.31
CA LEU A 198 -14.52 2.93 9.69
C LEU A 198 -14.34 4.45 9.72
N SER A 199 -15.11 5.09 10.60
CA SER A 199 -14.96 6.51 10.90
C SER A 199 -13.66 6.79 11.66
N ALA A 200 -13.24 8.06 11.69
CA ALA A 200 -12.02 8.45 12.41
C ALA A 200 -12.11 8.22 13.93
N SER A 201 -13.32 8.20 14.51
CA SER A 201 -13.55 7.86 15.91
C SER A 201 -13.45 6.35 16.18
N GLU A 202 -13.79 5.52 15.19
CA GLU A 202 -13.66 4.06 15.28
C GLU A 202 -12.22 3.60 15.03
N CYS A 203 -11.58 4.11 13.97
CA CYS A 203 -10.18 3.86 13.69
C CYS A 203 -9.56 5.10 13.03
N LEU A 204 -8.51 5.63 13.66
CA LEU A 204 -7.81 6.80 13.12
C LEU A 204 -7.24 6.53 11.72
N PRO A 205 -7.30 7.51 10.81
CA PRO A 205 -6.56 7.45 9.55
C PRO A 205 -5.08 7.16 9.79
N ILE A 206 -4.51 6.34 8.93
CA ILE A 206 -3.15 5.80 9.08
C ILE A 206 -2.22 6.60 8.18
N ALA A 207 -1.32 7.39 8.75
CA ALA A 207 -0.28 8.09 7.99
C ALA A 207 0.58 7.09 7.23
N GLN A 208 0.65 7.23 5.91
CA GLN A 208 1.51 6.41 5.05
C GLN A 208 2.79 7.21 4.77
N SER A 209 3.95 6.62 5.03
CA SER A 209 5.23 7.32 4.90
C SER A 209 6.23 6.57 4.03
N GLY A 210 6.96 7.32 3.21
CA GLY A 210 7.96 6.81 2.29
C GLY A 210 9.34 7.38 2.59
N ILE A 211 10.38 6.67 2.19
CA ILE A 211 11.78 7.08 2.35
C ILE A 211 12.66 6.52 1.24
N VAL A 212 13.54 7.36 0.70
CA VAL A 212 14.56 6.95 -0.28
C VAL A 212 15.70 6.24 0.44
N LEU A 213 16.07 5.06 -0.07
CA LEU A 213 17.09 4.20 0.50
C LEU A 213 18.49 4.55 -0.05
N LYS A 214 19.54 4.08 0.63
CA LYS A 214 20.89 4.15 0.09
C LYS A 214 21.04 3.14 -1.03
N SER A 215 21.12 3.62 -2.25
CA SER A 215 21.32 2.79 -3.44
C SER A 215 22.05 3.55 -4.55
N LYS A 216 22.21 2.94 -5.72
CA LYS A 216 22.78 3.62 -6.90
C LYS A 216 21.75 4.47 -7.66
N ASN A 217 20.45 4.22 -7.47
CA ASN A 217 19.35 4.85 -8.19
C ASN A 217 18.60 5.89 -7.33
N GLN A 218 19.30 6.57 -6.42
CA GLN A 218 18.67 7.50 -5.45
C GLN A 218 17.93 8.64 -6.14
N THR A 219 18.49 9.15 -7.23
CA THR A 219 17.89 10.25 -8.01
C THR A 219 16.57 9.81 -8.62
N GLU A 220 16.56 8.65 -9.27
CA GLU A 220 15.38 8.06 -9.90
C GLU A 220 14.31 7.67 -8.87
N ALA A 221 14.72 7.09 -7.74
CA ALA A 221 13.82 6.77 -6.65
C ALA A 221 13.18 8.01 -6.03
N LYS A 222 13.96 9.09 -5.88
CA LYS A 222 13.43 10.39 -5.42
C LYS A 222 12.44 10.96 -6.43
N ASP A 223 12.74 10.91 -7.71
CA ASP A 223 11.86 11.40 -8.77
C ASP A 223 10.51 10.67 -8.77
N PHE A 224 10.51 9.34 -8.69
CA PHE A 224 9.27 8.56 -8.55
C PHE A 224 8.53 8.86 -7.22
N PHE A 225 9.25 9.07 -6.12
CA PHE A 225 8.63 9.42 -4.84
C PHE A 225 8.00 10.83 -4.87
N ASP A 226 8.64 11.79 -5.53
CA ASP A 226 8.08 13.13 -5.74
C ASP A 226 6.84 13.08 -6.64
N PHE A 227 6.85 12.24 -7.69
CA PHE A 227 5.66 11.98 -8.50
C PHE A 227 4.51 11.43 -7.65
N ILE A 228 4.76 10.45 -6.78
CA ILE A 228 3.76 9.86 -5.87
C ILE A 228 3.11 10.93 -4.97
N LYS A 229 3.88 11.92 -4.54
CA LYS A 229 3.42 13.04 -3.69
C LYS A 229 2.77 14.19 -4.49
N SER A 230 2.84 14.15 -5.82
CA SER A 230 2.40 15.24 -6.67
C SER A 230 0.88 15.43 -6.67
N LYS A 231 0.45 16.64 -7.04
CA LYS A 231 -0.98 16.95 -7.28
C LYS A 231 -1.60 16.02 -8.33
N LYS A 232 -0.80 15.54 -9.29
CA LYS A 232 -1.25 14.63 -10.33
C LYS A 232 -1.61 13.25 -9.76
N ALA A 233 -0.81 12.76 -8.81
CA ALA A 233 -1.10 11.50 -8.13
C ALA A 233 -2.29 11.60 -7.16
N SER A 234 -2.62 12.80 -6.67
CA SER A 234 -3.70 13.01 -5.67
C SER A 234 -5.06 12.44 -6.10
N GLN A 235 -5.44 12.61 -7.37
CA GLN A 235 -6.70 12.08 -7.88
C GLN A 235 -6.74 10.55 -7.86
N THR A 236 -5.62 9.89 -8.17
CA THR A 236 -5.50 8.44 -8.09
C THR A 236 -5.58 7.98 -6.64
N TRP A 237 -4.90 8.66 -5.70
CA TRP A 237 -5.03 8.37 -4.26
C TRP A 237 -6.49 8.42 -3.78
N GLU A 238 -7.19 9.50 -4.11
CA GLU A 238 -8.59 9.73 -3.72
C GLU A 238 -9.55 8.68 -4.32
N LYS A 239 -9.33 8.31 -5.60
CA LYS A 239 -10.06 7.23 -6.27
C LYS A 239 -10.00 5.91 -5.50
N TYR A 240 -8.84 5.57 -4.93
CA TYR A 240 -8.67 4.38 -4.08
C TYR A 240 -9.01 4.61 -2.59
N GLY A 241 -9.58 5.76 -2.22
CA GLY A 241 -10.01 6.04 -0.85
C GLY A 241 -8.90 6.42 0.12
N TYR A 242 -7.74 6.84 -0.38
CA TYR A 242 -6.74 7.52 0.44
C TYR A 242 -7.06 9.01 0.56
N GLN A 243 -6.59 9.62 1.64
CA GLN A 243 -6.72 11.05 1.88
C GLN A 243 -5.36 11.72 1.69
N THR A 244 -5.30 12.78 0.90
CA THR A 244 -4.07 13.56 0.67
C THR A 244 -3.84 14.64 1.72
N LYS A 245 -4.87 14.93 2.53
CA LYS A 245 -4.85 15.81 3.70
C LYS A 245 -5.76 15.22 4.77
N ILE A 246 -5.42 15.38 6.04
CA ILE A 246 -6.37 15.16 7.14
C ILE A 246 -7.22 16.43 7.23
N SER A 247 -8.52 16.33 6.95
CA SER A 247 -9.46 17.40 7.31
C SER A 247 -9.46 17.55 8.83
N LYS A 248 -9.11 18.75 9.33
CA LYS A 248 -9.23 19.09 10.76
C LYS A 248 -10.68 19.06 11.21
#